data_AF-A0A929MAK4-F1
#
_entry.id   AF-A0A929MAK4-F1
#
_cell.length_a   1.000
_cell.length_b   1.000
_cell.length_c   1.000
_cell.angle_alpha   90.00
_cell.angle_beta   90.00
_cell.angle_gamma   90.00
#
_symmetry.space_group_name_H-M   'P 1'
#
loop_
_entity.id
_entity.type
_entity.pdbx_description
1 polymer ?
#
loop_
_entity_poly.entity_id
_entity_poly.type
_entity_poly.pdbx_seq_one_letter_code
_entity_poly.pdbx_strand_id
1 'polypeptide(L)'
;VGIYCAKGGLRSSSVAYVLSMIGYRIYRLNGGYKAYRNHVLEFLERPLSTKFITLFGNTGCYKSKLIRALSPSIDLEAMANHLGSVFGAINGAQPSQKSFEDALFEKLITLKDQICFIEGESRRIGSLTLPKSLYEAMRCGICVEVSASLENRISCIISDYKSVDKAFFDECIKKISPFIDKEARDEAVAKFNENDIAKVAEILLTKYYDKVYKKNENISIFVSSDDFDEAVKKLNLIRTEAKF
;
A
#
# COMPACT_ATOMS: atom_id res chain seq x y z
N VAL A 1 -0.80 -5.63 33.03
CA VAL A 1 -0.32 -4.32 32.52
C VAL A 1 1.05 -4.50 31.87
N GLY A 2 1.23 -4.05 30.63
CA GLY A 2 2.52 -4.07 29.93
C GLY A 2 3.28 -2.75 30.13
N ILE A 3 4.56 -2.79 30.48
CA ILE A 3 5.38 -1.59 30.73
C ILE A 3 6.71 -1.69 29.99
N TYR A 4 7.14 -0.58 29.39
CA TYR A 4 8.45 -0.47 28.78
C TYR A 4 8.99 0.95 28.91
N CYS A 5 10.31 1.09 28.78
CA CYS A 5 10.96 2.36 28.50
C CYS A 5 11.85 2.21 27.26
N ALA A 6 12.57 3.26 26.86
CA ALA A 6 13.38 3.23 25.64
C ALA A 6 14.38 2.04 25.58
N LYS A 7 15.01 1.69 26.71
CA LYS A 7 16.06 0.65 26.79
C LYS A 7 15.78 -0.46 27.83
N GLY A 8 14.59 -0.48 28.44
CA GLY A 8 14.20 -1.50 29.43
C GLY A 8 14.94 -1.42 30.78
N GLY A 9 15.63 -0.31 31.06
CA GLY A 9 16.40 -0.08 32.28
C GLY A 9 15.56 0.43 33.47
N LEU A 10 16.24 1.15 34.38
CA LEU A 10 15.71 1.53 35.70
C LEU A 10 14.35 2.24 35.65
N ARG A 11 14.09 3.07 34.63
CA ARG A 11 12.83 3.81 34.47
C ARG A 11 11.61 2.89 34.38
N SER A 12 11.71 1.80 33.63
CA SER A 12 10.60 0.85 33.53
C SER A 12 10.58 -0.13 34.70
N SER A 13 11.73 -0.44 35.30
CA SER A 13 11.77 -1.40 36.41
C SER A 13 11.25 -0.80 37.72
N SER A 14 11.51 0.47 38.01
CA SER A 14 11.03 1.13 39.22
C SER A 14 9.50 1.25 39.23
N VAL A 15 8.91 1.67 38.11
CA VAL A 15 7.45 1.75 37.96
C VAL A 15 6.80 0.37 38.01
N ALA A 16 7.40 -0.62 37.34
CA ALA A 16 6.92 -2.00 37.40
C ALA A 16 6.92 -2.55 38.83
N TYR A 17 7.96 -2.24 39.62
CA TYR A 17 8.07 -2.66 41.01
C TYR A 17 6.95 -2.07 41.87
N VAL A 18 6.74 -0.75 41.82
CA VAL A 18 5.67 -0.06 42.57
C VAL A 18 4.30 -0.63 42.22
N LEU A 19 4.00 -0.79 40.93
CA LEU A 19 2.69 -1.33 40.52
C LEU A 19 2.51 -2.79 40.92
N SER A 20 3.58 -3.59 40.92
CA SER A 20 3.50 -4.97 41.42
C SER A 20 3.21 -5.04 42.91
N MET A 21 3.74 -4.09 43.73
CA MET A 21 3.41 -4.01 45.16
C MET A 21 1.95 -3.62 45.41
N ILE A 22 1.33 -2.88 44.50
CA ILE A 22 -0.10 -2.49 44.57
C ILE A 22 -1.02 -3.64 44.07
N GLY A 23 -0.44 -4.80 43.69
CA GLY A 23 -1.18 -6.00 43.31
C GLY A 23 -1.43 -6.16 41.81
N TYR A 24 -0.84 -5.30 40.96
CA TYR A 24 -0.97 -5.47 39.51
C TYR A 24 -0.04 -6.56 38.98
N ARG A 25 -0.55 -7.40 38.07
CA ARG A 25 0.30 -8.29 37.25
C ARG A 25 1.00 -7.49 36.15
N ILE A 26 2.31 -7.32 36.29
CA ILE A 26 3.14 -6.53 35.37
C ILE A 26 3.95 -7.41 34.43
N TYR A 27 3.93 -7.07 33.14
CA TYR A 27 4.81 -7.62 32.11
C TYR A 27 5.73 -6.51 31.64
N ARG A 28 7.04 -6.74 31.68
CA ARG A 28 8.04 -5.75 31.25
C ARG A 28 8.69 -6.19 29.96
N LEU A 29 8.77 -5.28 29.00
CA LEU A 29 9.53 -5.54 27.76
C LEU A 29 11.02 -5.50 28.06
N ASN A 30 11.68 -6.66 28.00
CA ASN A 30 13.12 -6.74 28.20
C ASN A 30 13.87 -6.01 27.08
N GLY A 31 14.92 -5.26 27.43
CA GLY A 31 15.63 -4.36 26.51
C GLY A 31 14.82 -3.15 26.02
N GLY A 32 13.56 -3.03 26.45
CA GLY A 32 12.67 -1.93 26.14
C GLY A 32 12.34 -1.80 24.65
N TYR A 33 11.88 -0.62 24.28
CA TYR A 33 11.42 -0.35 22.92
C TYR A 33 12.52 -0.54 21.87
N LYS A 34 13.79 -0.30 22.20
CA LYS A 34 14.92 -0.58 21.29
C LYS A 34 15.01 -2.06 20.92
N ALA A 35 14.87 -2.97 21.90
CA ALA A 35 14.93 -4.40 21.64
C ALA A 35 13.75 -4.86 20.79
N TYR A 36 12.54 -4.34 21.06
CA TYR A 36 11.37 -4.60 20.21
C TYR A 36 11.60 -4.13 18.77
N ARG A 37 12.16 -2.93 18.56
CA ARG A 37 12.47 -2.44 17.22
C ARG A 37 13.46 -3.30 16.47
N ASN A 38 14.51 -3.76 17.13
CA ASN A 38 15.45 -4.68 16.52
C ASN A 38 14.76 -6.00 16.14
N HIS A 39 13.89 -6.53 17.02
CA HIS A 39 13.13 -7.73 16.73
C HIS A 39 12.23 -7.60 15.49
N VAL A 40 11.53 -6.48 15.34
CA VAL A 40 10.71 -6.21 14.15
C VAL A 40 11.56 -6.13 12.88
N LEU A 41 12.68 -5.40 12.92
CA LEU A 41 13.57 -5.27 11.76
C LEU A 41 14.14 -6.63 11.36
N GLU A 42 14.63 -7.41 12.33
CA GLU A 42 15.14 -8.77 12.07
C GLU A 42 14.07 -9.69 11.49
N PHE A 43 12.82 -9.59 11.92
CA PHE A 43 11.72 -10.35 11.32
C PHE A 43 11.49 -9.94 9.87
N LEU A 44 11.43 -8.63 9.59
CA LEU A 44 11.19 -8.08 8.25
C LEU A 44 12.40 -8.25 7.30
N GLU A 45 13.56 -8.69 7.79
CA GLU A 45 14.70 -9.06 6.94
C GLU A 45 14.70 -10.55 6.55
N ARG A 46 13.98 -11.40 7.28
CA ARG A 46 13.94 -12.85 7.03
C ARG A 46 12.95 -13.19 5.91
N PRO A 47 13.14 -14.32 5.20
CA PRO A 47 12.15 -14.85 4.29
C PRO A 47 10.80 -15.04 4.99
N LEU A 48 9.74 -14.50 4.40
CA LEU A 48 8.39 -14.60 4.92
C LEU A 48 7.82 -15.98 4.59
N SER A 49 7.13 -16.60 5.54
CA SER A 49 6.42 -17.86 5.29
C SER A 49 5.05 -17.66 4.64
N THR A 50 4.48 -16.46 4.78
CA THR A 50 3.29 -16.02 4.03
C THR A 50 3.57 -16.06 2.52
N LYS A 51 2.63 -16.64 1.78
CA LYS A 51 2.65 -16.70 0.32
C LYS A 51 1.75 -15.62 -0.25
N PHE A 52 2.17 -14.95 -1.31
CA PHE A 52 1.44 -13.80 -1.83
C PHE A 52 0.81 -14.06 -3.19
N ILE A 53 -0.44 -13.63 -3.33
CA ILE A 53 -1.08 -13.35 -4.62
C ILE A 53 -1.06 -11.83 -4.79
N THR A 54 -0.18 -11.36 -5.66
CA THR A 54 0.13 -9.94 -5.81
C THR A 54 -0.67 -9.35 -6.96
N LEU A 55 -1.49 -8.35 -6.66
CA LEU A 55 -2.33 -7.66 -7.64
C LEU A 55 -1.57 -6.46 -8.22
N PHE A 56 -1.04 -6.63 -9.42
CA PHE A 56 -0.54 -5.54 -10.25
C PHE A 56 -1.67 -4.96 -11.09
N GLY A 57 -1.42 -3.84 -11.76
CA GLY A 57 -2.41 -3.22 -12.64
C GLY A 57 -2.22 -1.73 -12.79
N ASN A 58 -2.83 -1.21 -13.85
CA ASN A 58 -2.81 0.18 -14.26
C ASN A 58 -3.55 1.10 -13.27
N THR A 59 -3.17 2.39 -13.22
CA THR A 59 -3.79 3.36 -12.30
C THR A 59 -5.30 3.41 -12.48
N GLY A 60 -6.05 3.35 -11.38
CA GLY A 60 -7.52 3.42 -11.41
C GLY A 60 -8.24 2.10 -11.71
N CYS A 61 -7.58 0.95 -11.77
CA CYS A 61 -8.26 -0.35 -11.98
C CYS A 61 -8.85 -0.99 -10.71
N TYR A 62 -9.29 -0.18 -9.74
CA TYR A 62 -9.96 -0.66 -8.52
C TYR A 62 -9.17 -1.66 -7.64
N LYS A 63 -7.84 -1.78 -7.77
CA LYS A 63 -7.01 -2.72 -6.97
C LYS A 63 -7.26 -2.59 -5.47
N SER A 64 -7.20 -1.38 -4.91
CA SER A 64 -7.37 -1.17 -3.47
C SER A 64 -8.80 -1.53 -3.03
N LYS A 65 -9.82 -1.38 -3.89
CA LYS A 65 -11.18 -1.89 -3.61
C LYS A 65 -11.23 -3.42 -3.62
N LEU A 66 -10.58 -4.08 -4.57
CA LEU A 66 -10.48 -5.55 -4.63
C LEU A 66 -9.77 -6.09 -3.38
N ILE A 67 -8.65 -5.49 -2.98
CA ILE A 67 -7.86 -5.90 -1.81
C ILE A 67 -8.69 -5.86 -0.53
N ARG A 68 -9.54 -4.85 -0.36
CA ARG A 68 -10.46 -4.73 0.79
C ARG A 68 -11.60 -5.74 0.75
N ALA A 69 -12.02 -6.20 -0.43
CA ALA A 69 -13.06 -7.21 -0.58
C ALA A 69 -12.52 -8.65 -0.45
N LEU A 70 -11.21 -8.84 -0.53
CA LEU A 70 -10.54 -10.13 -0.42
C LEU A 70 -10.04 -10.37 1.02
N SER A 71 -9.98 -11.63 1.44
CA SER A 71 -9.48 -11.99 2.78
C SER A 71 -8.89 -13.40 2.80
N PRO A 72 -7.65 -13.61 3.26
CA PRO A 72 -6.80 -12.62 3.91
C PRO A 72 -6.10 -11.70 2.92
N SER A 73 -5.91 -10.43 3.30
CA SER A 73 -5.27 -9.40 2.48
C SER A 73 -4.43 -8.41 3.30
N ILE A 74 -3.47 -7.77 2.62
CA ILE A 74 -2.69 -6.62 3.08
C ILE A 74 -2.95 -5.45 2.12
N ASP A 75 -3.50 -4.36 2.66
CA ASP A 75 -3.72 -3.06 1.99
C ASP A 75 -2.54 -2.15 2.34
N LEU A 76 -1.49 -2.17 1.50
CA LEU A 76 -0.28 -1.38 1.68
C LEU A 76 -0.55 0.11 1.52
N GLU A 77 -1.43 0.50 0.59
CA GLU A 77 -1.83 1.89 0.39
C GLU A 77 -2.50 2.48 1.63
N ALA A 78 -3.43 1.75 2.26
CA ALA A 78 -4.08 2.16 3.50
C ALA A 78 -3.08 2.22 4.66
N MET A 79 -2.19 1.23 4.77
CA MET A 79 -1.13 1.24 5.78
C MET A 79 -0.16 2.42 5.58
N ALA A 80 0.10 2.81 4.32
CA ALA A 80 0.97 3.91 3.96
C ALA A 80 0.27 5.28 3.97
N ASN A 81 -1.06 5.30 4.10
CA ASN A 81 -1.91 6.47 3.83
C ASN A 81 -1.58 7.14 2.49
N HIS A 82 -1.43 6.35 1.42
CA HIS A 82 -0.94 6.84 0.13
C HIS A 82 -1.39 5.95 -1.05
N LEU A 83 -1.98 6.54 -2.09
CA LEU A 83 -2.55 5.83 -3.25
C LEU A 83 -1.52 5.44 -4.35
N GLY A 84 -0.32 5.01 -3.96
CA GLY A 84 0.68 4.45 -4.90
C GLY A 84 1.14 5.33 -6.09
N SER A 85 0.78 6.62 -6.14
CA SER A 85 0.98 7.47 -7.32
C SER A 85 1.56 8.84 -6.99
N VAL A 86 1.92 9.66 -8.00
CA VAL A 86 2.39 11.04 -7.78
C VAL A 86 1.35 11.89 -7.06
N PHE A 87 0.06 11.62 -7.30
CA PHE A 87 -1.06 12.25 -6.59
C PHE A 87 -1.44 11.50 -5.31
N GLY A 88 -0.70 10.46 -4.92
CA GLY A 88 -1.10 9.52 -3.89
C GLY A 88 -1.12 10.08 -2.47
N ALA A 89 -0.49 11.22 -2.22
CA ALA A 89 -0.50 11.91 -0.93
C ALA A 89 -1.81 12.67 -0.62
N ILE A 90 -2.86 12.49 -1.43
CA ILE A 90 -4.15 13.18 -1.28
C ILE A 90 -4.82 12.94 0.09
N ASN A 91 -4.53 11.80 0.73
CA ASN A 91 -5.05 11.46 2.06
C ASN A 91 -4.25 12.09 3.23
N GLY A 92 -3.30 12.97 2.93
CA GLY A 92 -2.51 13.69 3.93
C GLY A 92 -1.21 12.98 4.32
N ALA A 93 -0.80 13.16 5.58
CA ALA A 93 0.51 12.72 6.03
C ALA A 93 0.62 11.18 6.07
N GLN A 94 1.74 10.66 5.56
CA GLN A 94 2.10 9.26 5.72
C GLN A 94 2.58 8.99 7.15
N PRO A 95 2.45 7.75 7.67
CA PRO A 95 3.09 7.37 8.92
C PRO A 95 4.62 7.44 8.80
N SER A 96 5.29 7.40 9.94
CA SER A 96 6.75 7.19 9.93
C SER A 96 7.09 5.80 9.42
N GLN A 97 8.27 5.63 8.80
CA GLN A 97 8.80 4.32 8.36
C GLN A 97 8.67 3.25 9.46
N LYS A 98 9.02 3.62 10.69
CA LYS A 98 8.97 2.77 11.86
C LYS A 98 7.55 2.32 12.23
N SER A 99 6.59 3.24 12.18
CA SER A 99 5.18 2.95 12.44
C SER A 99 4.58 2.04 11.37
N PHE A 100 4.96 2.25 10.10
CA PHE A 100 4.59 1.39 8.99
C PHE A 100 5.14 -0.03 9.17
N GLU A 101 6.44 -0.16 9.50
CA GLU A 101 7.08 -1.45 9.77
C GLU A 101 6.49 -2.17 10.99
N ASP A 102 6.17 -1.45 12.07
CA ASP A 102 5.50 -2.01 13.24
C ASP A 102 4.13 -2.61 12.84
N ALA A 103 3.31 -1.87 12.09
CA ALA A 103 2.00 -2.36 11.62
C ALA A 103 2.12 -3.56 10.66
N LEU A 104 3.13 -3.53 9.78
CA LEU A 104 3.40 -4.60 8.83
C LEU A 104 3.81 -5.89 9.55
N PHE A 105 4.69 -5.78 10.54
CA PHE A 105 5.12 -6.90 11.37
C PHE A 105 3.95 -7.57 12.08
N GLU A 106 3.11 -6.79 12.77
CA GLU A 106 1.92 -7.29 13.46
C GLU A 106 0.99 -8.02 12.49
N LYS A 107 0.74 -7.44 11.31
CA LYS A 107 -0.09 -8.06 10.28
C LYS A 107 0.51 -9.38 9.78
N LEU A 108 1.80 -9.41 9.45
CA LEU A 108 2.48 -10.60 8.90
C LEU A 108 2.53 -11.76 9.90
N ILE A 109 2.67 -11.49 11.20
CA ILE A 109 2.62 -12.54 12.22
C ILE A 109 1.27 -13.27 12.20
N THR A 110 0.17 -12.54 12.03
CA THR A 110 -1.17 -13.15 11.97
C THR A 110 -1.41 -13.97 10.70
N LEU A 111 -0.62 -13.73 9.66
CA LEU A 111 -0.71 -14.35 8.34
C LEU A 111 0.33 -15.45 8.12
N LYS A 112 0.97 -15.91 9.20
CA LYS A 112 1.99 -16.95 9.14
C LYS A 112 1.45 -18.18 8.42
N ASP A 113 2.20 -18.66 7.42
CA ASP A 113 1.91 -19.86 6.64
C ASP A 113 0.58 -19.79 5.85
N GLN A 114 0.02 -18.60 5.64
CA GLN A 114 -1.20 -18.38 4.85
C GLN A 114 -0.89 -17.89 3.44
N ILE A 115 -1.87 -18.04 2.53
CA ILE A 115 -1.88 -17.39 1.22
C ILE A 115 -2.67 -16.08 1.33
N CYS A 116 -2.01 -14.96 1.07
CA CYS A 116 -2.53 -13.61 1.27
C CYS A 116 -2.55 -12.81 -0.03
N PHE A 117 -3.59 -12.02 -0.25
CA PHE A 117 -3.60 -11.01 -1.31
C PHE A 117 -2.82 -9.76 -0.88
N ILE A 118 -2.14 -9.12 -1.82
CA ILE A 118 -1.40 -7.88 -1.57
C ILE A 118 -1.31 -7.02 -2.83
N GLU A 119 -1.21 -5.71 -2.65
CA GLU A 119 -1.03 -4.76 -3.75
C GLU A 119 0.37 -4.86 -4.34
N GLY A 120 0.47 -4.97 -5.66
CA GLY A 120 1.71 -4.97 -6.41
C GLY A 120 2.33 -3.58 -6.52
N GLU A 121 2.78 -3.04 -5.40
CA GLU A 121 3.44 -1.74 -5.33
C GLU A 121 4.92 -1.79 -5.69
N SER A 122 5.46 -0.63 -6.07
CA SER A 122 6.89 -0.46 -6.18
C SER A 122 7.54 -0.62 -4.80
N ARG A 123 8.86 -0.80 -4.75
CA ARG A 123 9.57 -0.87 -3.45
C ARG A 123 9.37 0.38 -2.59
N ARG A 124 8.94 1.50 -3.18
CA ARG A 124 8.60 2.73 -2.45
C ARG A 124 7.13 3.09 -2.62
N ILE A 125 6.51 3.48 -1.51
CA ILE A 125 5.15 4.04 -1.48
C ILE A 125 5.25 5.45 -0.89
N GLY A 126 5.34 6.44 -1.77
CA GLY A 126 5.69 7.81 -1.39
C GLY A 126 7.07 7.85 -0.70
N SER A 127 7.08 8.28 0.55
CA SER A 127 8.28 8.36 1.40
C SER A 127 8.68 7.03 2.04
N LEU A 128 7.76 6.06 2.11
CA LEU A 128 7.97 4.77 2.76
C LEU A 128 8.70 3.79 1.84
N THR A 129 9.50 2.91 2.43
CA THR A 129 10.21 1.85 1.72
C THR A 129 9.77 0.49 2.24
N LEU A 130 9.36 -0.40 1.33
CA LEU A 130 9.02 -1.77 1.66
C LEU A 130 10.28 -2.55 2.09
N PRO A 131 10.19 -3.40 3.12
CA PRO A 131 11.25 -4.34 3.46
C PRO A 131 11.61 -5.21 2.26
N LYS A 132 12.90 -5.51 2.11
CA LYS A 132 13.41 -6.27 0.97
C LYS A 132 12.74 -7.65 0.86
N SER A 133 12.59 -8.35 1.99
CA SER A 133 11.97 -9.67 2.05
C SER A 133 10.52 -9.66 1.54
N LEU A 134 9.72 -8.65 1.93
CA LEU A 134 8.36 -8.48 1.48
C LEU A 134 8.31 -8.21 -0.01
N TYR A 135 9.10 -7.25 -0.49
CA TYR A 135 9.15 -6.89 -1.90
C TYR A 135 9.53 -8.09 -2.78
N GLU A 136 10.50 -8.89 -2.35
CA GLU A 136 10.88 -10.12 -3.05
C GLU A 136 9.77 -11.18 -3.00
N ALA A 137 9.17 -11.41 -1.82
CA ALA A 137 8.08 -12.36 -1.66
C ALA A 137 6.85 -12.01 -2.51
N MET A 138 6.52 -10.73 -2.65
CA MET A 138 5.46 -10.24 -3.53
C MET A 138 5.72 -10.57 -5.00
N ARG A 139 6.96 -10.44 -5.47
CA ARG A 139 7.32 -10.67 -6.89
C ARG A 139 7.57 -12.14 -7.22
N CYS A 140 7.99 -12.94 -6.23
CA CYS A 140 8.12 -14.39 -6.38
C CYS A 140 6.78 -15.11 -6.19
N GLY A 141 5.76 -14.42 -5.67
CA GLY A 141 4.41 -14.96 -5.53
C GLY A 141 3.66 -15.09 -6.85
N ILE A 142 2.39 -15.47 -6.76
CA ILE A 142 1.50 -15.51 -7.93
C ILE A 142 1.14 -14.07 -8.29
N CYS A 143 1.56 -13.63 -9.48
CA CYS A 143 1.32 -12.27 -9.95
C CYS A 143 0.07 -12.23 -10.83
N VAL A 144 -0.87 -11.34 -10.51
CA VAL A 144 -2.11 -11.12 -11.26
C VAL A 144 -2.13 -9.69 -11.77
N GLU A 145 -2.30 -9.50 -13.07
CA GLU A 145 -2.52 -8.17 -13.66
C GLU A 145 -4.02 -7.87 -13.66
N VAL A 146 -4.41 -6.87 -12.89
CA VAL A 146 -5.76 -6.31 -12.88
C VAL A 146 -5.85 -5.21 -13.93
N SER A 147 -6.89 -5.23 -14.75
CA SER A 147 -7.20 -4.19 -15.71
C SER A 147 -8.63 -3.68 -15.56
N ALA A 148 -8.89 -2.51 -16.11
CA ALA A 148 -10.22 -1.93 -16.25
C ALA A 148 -10.29 -1.13 -17.54
N SER A 149 -11.48 -1.01 -18.10
CA SER A 149 -11.81 -0.07 -19.16
C SER A 149 -11.48 1.37 -18.73
N LEU A 150 -11.19 2.24 -19.70
CA LEU A 150 -10.86 3.64 -19.43
C LEU A 150 -11.98 4.35 -18.67
N GLU A 151 -13.24 4.08 -19.01
CA GLU A 151 -14.42 4.62 -18.34
C GLU A 151 -14.46 4.26 -16.85
N ASN A 152 -14.23 2.99 -16.53
CA ASN A 152 -14.16 2.53 -15.14
C ASN A 152 -12.96 3.11 -14.39
N ARG A 153 -11.82 3.29 -15.06
CA ARG A 153 -10.64 3.93 -14.46
C ARG A 153 -10.89 5.40 -14.14
N ILE A 154 -11.53 6.14 -15.04
CA ILE A 154 -11.93 7.53 -14.81
C ILE A 154 -12.90 7.60 -13.63
N SER A 155 -13.91 6.72 -13.61
CA SER A 155 -14.89 6.64 -12.52
C SER A 155 -14.23 6.34 -11.16
N CYS A 156 -13.22 5.46 -11.15
CA CYS A 156 -12.40 5.19 -9.97
C CYS A 156 -11.70 6.45 -9.47
N ILE A 157 -11.01 7.16 -10.36
CA ILE A 157 -10.24 8.36 -10.01
C ILE A 157 -11.16 9.46 -9.48
N ILE A 158 -12.31 9.70 -10.11
CA ILE A 158 -13.28 10.69 -9.63
C ILE A 158 -13.75 10.34 -8.20
N SER A 159 -13.95 9.04 -7.92
CA SER A 159 -14.33 8.57 -6.60
C SER A 159 -13.21 8.72 -5.55
N ASP A 160 -11.96 8.51 -5.94
CA ASP A 160 -10.81 8.52 -5.02
C ASP A 160 -10.29 9.96 -4.78
N TYR A 161 -10.48 10.86 -5.73
CA TYR A 161 -9.97 12.23 -5.73
C TYR A 161 -11.09 13.29 -5.64
N LYS A 162 -12.01 13.13 -4.68
CA LYS A 162 -13.23 13.98 -4.56
C LYS A 162 -12.95 15.46 -4.29
N SER A 163 -11.81 15.80 -3.69
CA SER A 163 -11.48 17.17 -3.29
C SER A 163 -9.98 17.41 -3.40
N VAL A 164 -9.53 17.68 -4.63
CA VAL A 164 -8.14 18.04 -4.91
C VAL A 164 -8.03 19.56 -4.89
N ASP A 165 -7.21 20.12 -3.99
CA ASP A 165 -6.94 21.54 -4.01
C ASP A 165 -5.99 21.92 -5.14
N LYS A 166 -6.12 23.16 -5.63
CA LYS A 166 -5.35 23.64 -6.77
C LYS A 166 -3.84 23.64 -6.52
N ALA A 167 -3.39 23.97 -5.31
CA ALA A 167 -1.97 24.04 -5.01
C ALA A 167 -1.33 22.65 -5.06
N PHE A 168 -2.00 21.64 -4.50
CA PHE A 168 -1.59 20.25 -4.58
C PHE A 168 -1.59 19.73 -6.03
N PHE A 169 -2.64 20.05 -6.80
CA PHE A 169 -2.70 19.70 -8.22
C PHE A 169 -1.51 20.28 -8.99
N ASP A 170 -1.26 21.59 -8.85
CA ASP A 170 -0.16 22.29 -9.54
C ASP A 170 1.22 21.71 -9.13
N GLU A 171 1.41 21.36 -7.85
CA GLU A 171 2.62 20.69 -7.37
C GLU A 171 2.82 19.32 -8.04
N CYS A 172 1.75 18.52 -8.14
CA CYS A 172 1.80 17.21 -8.78
C CYS A 172 2.05 17.32 -10.29
N ILE A 173 1.39 18.26 -10.97
CA ILE A 173 1.63 18.56 -12.39
C ILE A 173 3.10 18.96 -12.63
N LYS A 174 3.69 19.75 -11.74
CA LYS A 174 5.10 20.13 -11.83
C LYS A 174 6.03 18.91 -11.72
N LYS A 175 5.72 17.95 -10.83
CA LYS A 175 6.50 16.71 -10.68
C LYS A 175 6.44 15.83 -11.92
N ILE A 176 5.29 15.72 -12.57
CA ILE A 176 5.13 14.88 -13.76
C ILE A 176 5.53 15.56 -15.07
N SER A 177 5.70 16.89 -15.07
CA SER A 177 6.02 17.69 -16.26
C SER A 177 7.15 17.16 -17.14
N PRO A 178 8.24 16.55 -16.62
CA PRO A 178 9.29 15.98 -17.47
C PRO A 178 8.88 14.71 -18.24
N PHE A 179 7.74 14.11 -17.90
CA PHE A 179 7.31 12.79 -18.36
C PHE A 179 5.97 12.81 -19.12
N ILE A 180 5.36 13.99 -19.27
CA ILE A 180 4.11 14.20 -20.01
C ILE A 180 4.35 15.28 -21.07
N ASP A 181 3.73 15.11 -22.24
CA ASP A 181 3.82 16.06 -23.34
C ASP A 181 3.25 17.43 -22.93
N LYS A 182 3.89 18.52 -23.36
CA LYS A 182 3.50 19.89 -22.98
C LYS A 182 2.03 20.19 -23.28
N GLU A 183 1.57 19.81 -24.47
CA GLU A 183 0.18 20.01 -24.92
C GLU A 183 -0.82 19.32 -23.98
N ALA A 184 -0.58 18.04 -23.66
CA ALA A 184 -1.42 17.27 -22.75
C ALA A 184 -1.44 17.85 -21.32
N ARG A 185 -0.28 18.34 -20.85
CA ARG A 185 -0.19 19.00 -19.54
C ARG A 185 -0.98 20.30 -19.51
N ASP A 186 -0.80 21.15 -20.51
CA ASP A 186 -1.45 22.45 -20.57
C ASP A 186 -2.98 22.27 -20.72
N GLU A 187 -3.43 21.25 -21.47
CA GLU A 187 -4.83 20.82 -21.55
C GLU A 187 -5.37 20.33 -20.19
N ALA A 188 -4.62 19.47 -19.48
CA ALA A 188 -5.03 18.99 -18.16
C ALA A 188 -5.18 20.14 -17.15
N VAL A 189 -4.28 21.14 -17.18
CA VAL A 189 -4.38 22.33 -16.32
C VAL A 189 -5.61 23.17 -16.70
N ALA A 190 -5.88 23.37 -17.99
CA ALA A 190 -7.06 24.08 -18.44
C ALA A 190 -8.36 23.38 -17.96
N LYS A 191 -8.45 22.07 -18.16
CA LYS A 191 -9.61 21.26 -17.73
C LYS A 191 -9.81 21.22 -16.23
N PHE A 192 -8.72 21.22 -15.46
CA PHE A 192 -8.80 21.33 -14.00
C PHE A 192 -9.40 22.68 -13.57
N ASN A 193 -9.02 23.78 -14.21
CA ASN A 193 -9.59 25.10 -13.92
C ASN A 193 -11.07 25.23 -14.34
N GLU A 194 -11.52 24.44 -15.32
CA GLU A 194 -12.92 24.32 -15.74
C GLU A 194 -13.75 23.39 -14.81
N ASN A 195 -13.13 22.77 -13.80
CA ASN A 195 -13.70 21.70 -12.96
C ASN A 195 -14.10 20.42 -13.73
N ASP A 196 -13.52 20.19 -14.92
CA ASP A 196 -13.72 18.96 -15.70
C ASP A 196 -12.74 17.87 -15.25
N ILE A 197 -12.97 17.33 -14.05
CA ILE A 197 -12.10 16.32 -13.43
C ILE A 197 -12.06 15.01 -14.25
N ALA A 198 -13.16 14.67 -14.93
CA ALA A 198 -13.22 13.49 -15.78
C ALA A 198 -12.20 13.59 -16.93
N LYS A 199 -12.15 14.74 -17.60
CA LYS A 199 -11.18 14.96 -18.67
C LYS A 199 -9.74 15.03 -18.16
N VAL A 200 -9.51 15.64 -16.99
CA VAL A 200 -8.20 15.62 -16.34
C VAL A 200 -7.73 14.17 -16.10
N ALA A 201 -8.60 13.33 -15.52
CA ALA A 201 -8.31 11.93 -15.27
C ALA A 201 -7.98 11.18 -16.57
N GLU A 202 -8.79 11.35 -17.62
CA GLU A 202 -8.55 10.74 -18.93
C GLU A 202 -7.17 11.11 -19.51
N ILE A 203 -6.82 12.39 -19.48
CA ILE A 203 -5.55 12.89 -20.00
C ILE A 203 -4.39 12.30 -19.20
N LEU A 204 -4.43 12.39 -17.87
CA LEU A 204 -3.34 11.88 -17.03
C LEU A 204 -3.18 10.36 -17.15
N LEU A 205 -4.28 9.61 -17.24
CA LEU A 205 -4.23 8.16 -17.44
C LEU A 205 -3.54 7.79 -18.75
N THR A 206 -3.99 8.38 -19.86
CA THR A 206 -3.57 7.97 -21.21
C THR A 206 -2.24 8.60 -21.63
N LYS A 207 -1.93 9.83 -21.18
CA LYS A 207 -0.76 10.59 -21.62
C LYS A 207 0.42 10.52 -20.64
N TYR A 208 0.19 10.11 -19.40
CA TYR A 208 1.25 9.97 -18.39
C TYR A 208 1.31 8.57 -17.80
N TYR A 209 0.29 8.13 -17.05
CA TYR A 209 0.36 6.88 -16.28
C TYR A 209 0.62 5.67 -17.17
N ASP A 210 -0.15 5.49 -18.25
CA ASP A 210 -0.02 4.33 -19.13
C ASP A 210 1.27 4.32 -19.96
N LYS A 211 1.92 5.49 -20.12
CA LYS A 211 3.22 5.61 -20.80
C LYS A 211 4.40 5.35 -19.86
N VAL A 212 4.32 5.84 -18.62
CA VAL A 212 5.43 5.83 -17.67
C VAL A 212 5.49 4.54 -16.88
N TYR A 213 4.34 3.99 -16.51
CA TYR A 213 4.29 2.78 -15.70
C TYR A 213 4.52 1.57 -16.60
N LYS A 214 5.65 0.89 -16.38
CA LYS A 214 6.00 -0.32 -17.12
C LYS A 214 5.03 -1.45 -16.76
N LYS A 215 4.60 -2.18 -17.79
CA LYS A 215 3.93 -3.47 -17.59
C LYS A 215 4.92 -4.47 -17.03
N ASN A 216 4.45 -5.32 -16.12
CA ASN A 216 5.28 -6.40 -15.61
C ASN A 216 5.43 -7.50 -16.67
N GLU A 217 6.67 -7.86 -16.99
CA GLU A 217 6.98 -8.79 -18.09
C GLU A 217 6.70 -10.28 -17.74
N ASN A 218 6.50 -10.60 -16.45
CA ASN A 218 6.32 -11.97 -15.96
C ASN A 218 4.93 -12.20 -15.35
N ILE A 219 3.87 -11.75 -16.01
CA ILE A 219 2.48 -12.02 -15.57
C ILE A 219 1.77 -12.93 -16.57
N SER A 220 1.23 -14.04 -16.06
CA SER A 220 0.44 -15.01 -16.83
C SER A 220 -1.05 -14.97 -16.51
N ILE A 221 -1.46 -14.32 -15.42
CA ILE A 221 -2.85 -14.28 -14.95
C ILE A 221 -3.40 -12.87 -15.10
N PHE A 222 -4.53 -12.74 -15.81
CA PHE A 222 -5.20 -11.47 -16.08
C PHE A 222 -6.63 -11.49 -15.55
N VAL A 223 -7.02 -10.42 -14.86
CA VAL A 223 -8.37 -10.22 -14.31
C VAL A 223 -8.87 -8.84 -14.71
N SER A 224 -10.01 -8.77 -15.39
CA SER A 224 -10.71 -7.49 -15.55
C SER A 224 -11.49 -7.19 -14.28
N SER A 225 -11.46 -5.93 -13.86
CA SER A 225 -12.22 -5.37 -12.75
C SER A 225 -13.44 -4.57 -13.22
N ASP A 226 -13.79 -4.66 -14.52
CA ASP A 226 -14.98 -3.98 -15.05
C ASP A 226 -16.27 -4.54 -14.43
N ASP A 227 -16.31 -5.85 -14.17
CA ASP A 227 -17.28 -6.48 -13.29
C ASP A 227 -16.58 -6.80 -11.96
N PHE A 228 -16.91 -6.03 -10.92
CA PHE A 228 -16.26 -6.14 -9.62
C PHE A 228 -16.53 -7.49 -8.95
N ASP A 229 -17.77 -7.98 -9.00
CA ASP A 229 -18.15 -9.22 -8.33
C ASP A 229 -17.52 -10.43 -9.02
N GLU A 230 -17.47 -10.41 -10.35
CA GLU A 230 -16.79 -11.45 -11.12
C GLU A 230 -15.28 -11.44 -10.88
N ALA A 231 -14.67 -10.26 -10.78
CA ALA A 231 -13.26 -10.12 -10.43
C ALA A 231 -12.94 -10.72 -9.05
N VAL A 232 -13.77 -10.45 -8.03
CA VAL A 232 -13.61 -11.01 -6.68
C VAL A 232 -13.76 -12.53 -6.69
N LYS A 233 -14.74 -13.08 -7.42
CA LYS A 233 -14.91 -14.54 -7.57
C LYS A 233 -13.68 -15.18 -8.20
N LYS A 234 -13.19 -14.62 -9.31
CA LYS A 234 -12.02 -15.12 -10.03
C LYS A 234 -10.76 -15.08 -9.18
N LEU A 235 -10.54 -14.01 -8.41
CA LEU A 235 -9.40 -13.89 -7.50
C LEU A 235 -9.46 -14.93 -6.37
N ASN A 236 -10.64 -15.16 -5.78
CA ASN A 236 -10.81 -16.22 -4.78
C ASN A 236 -10.58 -17.62 -5.36
N LEU A 237 -11.01 -17.87 -6.60
CA LEU A 237 -10.72 -19.13 -7.28
C LEU A 237 -9.21 -19.33 -7.47
N ILE A 238 -8.50 -18.31 -7.96
CA ILE A 238 -7.03 -18.34 -8.09
C ILE A 238 -6.37 -18.70 -6.78
N ARG A 239 -6.85 -18.16 -5.65
CA ARG A 239 -6.29 -18.51 -4.34
C ARG A 239 -6.55 -19.96 -3.94
N THR A 240 -7.76 -20.47 -4.16
CA THR A 240 -8.09 -21.85 -3.83
C THR A 240 -7.28 -22.85 -4.67
N GLU A 241 -6.95 -22.49 -5.90
CA GLU A 241 -6.18 -23.33 -6.83
C GLU A 241 -4.66 -23.09 -6.77
N ALA A 242 -4.22 -22.11 -5.98
CA ALA A 242 -2.82 -21.69 -5.90
C ALA A 242 -1.91 -22.81 -5.40
N LYS A 243 -0.77 -23.00 -6.08
CA LYS A 243 0.29 -23.93 -5.70
C LYS A 243 1.59 -23.14 -5.49
N PHE A 244 2.15 -23.19 -4.28
CA PHE A 244 3.30 -22.41 -3.81
C PHE A 244 4.46 -23.29 -3.30
#